data_AF-A0A7X4JU78-F1
#
_entry.id   AF-A0A7X4JU78-F1
#
_cell.length_a   1.000
_cell.length_b   1.000
_cell.length_c   1.000
_cell.angle_alpha   90.00
_cell.angle_beta   90.00
_cell.angle_gamma   90.00
#
_symmetry.space_group_name_H-M   'P 1'
#
loop_
_entity.id
_entity.type
_entity.pdbx_description
1 polymer ?
#
loop_
_entity_poly.entity_id
_entity_poly.type
_entity_poly.pdbx_seq_one_letter_code
_entity_poly.pdbx_strand_id
1 'polypeptide(L)'
;MQMQYRGSRHAIGIALLVTALLSAPTMVSAQPTAEFVPVTDEMLQNPADGDWLSWRRTPDGWGYSPLDEIDRDNVHRIRMVWTRGLAEGRQEGTPLAYDGVLYMPQSNDVIEAIDGATGDLIWQHRRDLPEDVYEYVGGNARSNRNISIYDRFIVNTSDDDYIFGLDATTGEIAWETQIFDYKVIPAGHSSGPIIADGRAVSGRSCRPRGGPESCVIVAHDARTGEELWRRRTVPAPGEPGDETWGDVPYEERVHVGTWMPASYDPELRL
;
A
#
# COMPACT_ATOMS: atom_id res chain seq x y z
N MET A 1 -12.98 -23.50 -107.08
CA MET A 1 -12.47 -24.45 -106.07
C MET A 1 -11.40 -23.75 -105.24
N GLN A 2 -11.77 -23.19 -104.09
CA GLN A 2 -10.93 -22.99 -102.90
C GLN A 2 -11.75 -22.23 -101.85
N MET A 3 -11.74 -22.80 -100.63
CA MET A 3 -12.48 -22.39 -99.44
C MET A 3 -12.05 -21.00 -98.95
N GLN A 4 -13.01 -20.17 -98.54
CA GLN A 4 -12.77 -19.07 -97.61
C GLN A 4 -13.53 -19.32 -96.31
N TYR A 5 -12.75 -19.50 -95.25
CA TYR A 5 -13.14 -19.52 -93.85
C TYR A 5 -13.78 -18.19 -93.43
N ARG A 6 -14.93 -18.23 -92.75
CA ARG A 6 -15.41 -17.14 -91.89
C ARG A 6 -15.44 -17.66 -90.46
N GLY A 7 -14.50 -17.17 -89.65
CA GLY A 7 -14.39 -17.46 -88.23
C GLY A 7 -15.46 -16.75 -87.41
N SER A 8 -16.15 -17.51 -86.56
CA SER A 8 -17.05 -17.03 -85.51
C SER A 8 -16.26 -16.90 -84.20
N ARG A 9 -16.02 -15.65 -83.77
CA ARG A 9 -15.42 -15.34 -82.46
C ARG A 9 -16.43 -15.65 -81.36
N HIS A 10 -16.19 -16.70 -80.57
CA HIS A 10 -16.86 -16.91 -79.29
C HIS A 10 -16.01 -16.27 -78.21
N ALA A 11 -16.55 -15.26 -77.53
CA ALA A 11 -15.94 -14.67 -76.35
C ALA A 11 -16.21 -15.58 -75.14
N ILE A 12 -15.16 -16.16 -74.57
CA ILE A 12 -15.22 -16.90 -73.31
C ILE A 12 -14.98 -15.89 -72.18
N GLY A 13 -16.03 -15.56 -71.43
CA GLY A 13 -15.92 -14.79 -70.19
C GLY A 13 -15.43 -15.71 -69.06
N ILE A 14 -14.24 -15.44 -68.53
CA ILE A 14 -13.70 -16.10 -67.33
C ILE A 14 -14.32 -15.40 -66.12
N ALA A 15 -15.19 -16.10 -65.39
CA ALA A 15 -15.68 -15.64 -64.09
C ALA A 15 -14.65 -15.96 -63.00
N LEU A 16 -14.03 -14.94 -62.41
CA LEU A 16 -13.20 -15.07 -61.21
C LEU A 16 -14.12 -15.25 -59.97
N LEU A 17 -14.10 -16.44 -59.38
CA LEU A 17 -14.65 -16.68 -58.04
C LEU A 17 -13.65 -16.19 -56.99
N VAL A 18 -13.96 -15.06 -56.34
CA VAL A 18 -13.27 -14.62 -55.13
C VAL A 18 -13.89 -15.36 -53.95
N THR A 19 -13.15 -16.30 -53.37
CA THR A 19 -13.56 -17.00 -52.14
C THR A 19 -13.19 -16.12 -50.95
N ALA A 20 -14.18 -15.48 -50.32
CA ALA A 20 -13.98 -14.74 -49.09
C ALA A 20 -13.84 -15.74 -47.92
N LEU A 21 -12.62 -15.89 -47.39
CA LEU A 21 -12.39 -16.57 -46.12
C LEU A 21 -12.94 -15.69 -44.99
N LEU A 22 -14.10 -16.07 -44.46
CA LEU A 22 -14.66 -15.52 -43.23
C LEU A 22 -13.78 -15.96 -42.06
N SER A 23 -12.83 -15.11 -41.65
CA SER A 23 -12.15 -15.25 -40.35
C SER A 23 -13.19 -15.04 -39.26
N ALA A 24 -13.62 -16.11 -38.61
CA ALA A 24 -14.43 -16.01 -37.40
C ALA A 24 -13.62 -15.30 -36.31
N PRO A 25 -14.16 -14.26 -35.64
CA PRO A 25 -13.47 -13.65 -34.52
C PRO A 25 -13.33 -14.69 -33.41
N THR A 26 -12.10 -15.04 -33.06
CA THR A 26 -11.78 -15.74 -31.82
C THR A 26 -12.27 -14.87 -30.67
N MET A 27 -13.38 -15.25 -30.05
CA MET A 27 -13.77 -14.68 -28.76
C MET A 27 -12.68 -15.10 -27.77
N VAL A 28 -11.80 -14.15 -27.45
CA VAL A 28 -10.94 -14.27 -26.27
C VAL A 28 -11.89 -14.19 -25.08
N SER A 29 -12.18 -15.34 -24.47
CA SER A 29 -12.83 -15.36 -23.17
C SER A 29 -11.86 -14.69 -22.20
N ALA A 30 -12.14 -13.45 -21.80
CA ALA A 30 -11.49 -12.88 -20.63
C ALA A 30 -11.76 -13.84 -19.47
N GLN A 31 -10.70 -14.43 -18.90
CA GLN A 31 -10.85 -15.10 -17.62
C GLN A 31 -11.37 -14.04 -16.64
N PRO A 32 -12.44 -14.32 -15.88
CA PRO A 32 -12.80 -13.45 -14.77
C PRO A 32 -11.57 -13.34 -13.89
N THR A 33 -11.02 -12.13 -13.78
CA THR A 33 -10.09 -11.80 -12.70
C THR A 33 -10.81 -12.19 -11.42
N ALA A 34 -10.22 -13.06 -10.61
CA ALA A 34 -10.79 -13.42 -9.31
C ALA A 34 -11.17 -12.12 -8.60
N GLU A 35 -12.42 -12.05 -8.14
CA GLU A 35 -12.94 -10.86 -7.46
C GLU A 35 -12.14 -10.68 -6.16
N PHE A 36 -11.58 -9.49 -5.94
CA PHE A 36 -10.78 -9.20 -4.75
C PHE A 36 -11.64 -9.40 -3.50
N VAL A 37 -11.20 -10.25 -2.58
CA VAL A 37 -11.91 -10.50 -1.32
C VAL A 37 -11.57 -9.38 -0.33
N PRO A 38 -12.56 -8.59 0.15
CA PRO A 38 -12.27 -7.52 1.10
C PRO A 38 -11.79 -8.04 2.45
N VAL A 39 -10.71 -7.45 2.97
CA VAL A 39 -10.13 -7.83 4.27
C VAL A 39 -11.00 -7.32 5.41
N THR A 40 -11.37 -8.21 6.33
CA THR A 40 -12.16 -7.90 7.52
C THR A 40 -11.31 -7.86 8.79
N ASP A 41 -11.86 -7.35 9.90
CA ASP A 41 -11.18 -7.42 11.19
C ASP A 41 -10.93 -8.88 11.63
N GLU A 42 -11.84 -9.80 11.32
CA GLU A 42 -11.68 -11.23 11.61
C GLU A 42 -10.46 -11.81 10.88
N MET A 43 -10.25 -11.43 9.62
CA MET A 43 -9.07 -11.85 8.84
C MET A 43 -7.78 -11.26 9.41
N LEU A 44 -7.79 -10.01 9.87
CA LEU A 44 -6.63 -9.40 10.52
C LEU A 44 -6.27 -10.08 11.84
N GLN A 45 -7.28 -10.54 12.60
CA GLN A 45 -7.09 -11.21 13.88
C GLN A 45 -6.64 -12.66 13.70
N ASN A 46 -7.18 -13.35 12.70
CA ASN A 46 -6.89 -14.74 12.41
C ASN A 46 -6.62 -14.93 10.90
N PRO A 47 -5.47 -14.44 10.39
CA PRO A 47 -5.15 -14.55 8.99
C PRO A 47 -4.89 -16.01 8.61
N ALA A 48 -5.16 -16.34 7.34
CA ALA A 48 -4.74 -17.63 6.79
C ALA A 48 -3.23 -17.84 6.99
N ASP A 49 -2.80 -19.10 7.08
CA ASP A 49 -1.39 -19.43 7.38
C ASP A 49 -0.41 -18.82 6.36
N GLY A 50 -0.83 -18.75 5.09
CA GLY A 50 -0.06 -18.17 3.99
C GLY A 50 -0.09 -16.63 3.91
N ASP A 51 -0.98 -15.97 4.66
CA ASP A 51 -1.14 -14.52 4.62
C ASP A 51 -0.38 -13.80 5.75
N TRP A 52 0.05 -12.58 5.45
CA TRP A 52 0.73 -11.67 6.38
C TRP A 52 0.12 -10.27 6.25
N LEU A 53 -1.02 -10.06 6.92
CA LEU A 53 -1.90 -8.89 6.71
C LEU A 53 -1.57 -7.66 7.57
N SER A 54 -0.61 -7.77 8.47
CA SER A 54 -0.20 -6.71 9.41
C SER A 54 1.31 -6.74 9.61
N TRP A 55 1.93 -5.66 10.10
CA TRP A 55 3.37 -5.54 10.30
C TRP A 55 4.02 -6.78 10.96
N ARG A 56 3.33 -7.36 11.94
CA ARG A 56 3.77 -8.54 12.70
C ARG A 56 2.84 -9.75 12.54
N ARG A 57 2.16 -9.83 11.39
CA ARG A 57 1.13 -10.81 11.02
C ARG A 57 -0.17 -10.71 11.82
N THR A 58 -0.10 -10.89 13.14
CA THR A 58 -1.24 -10.91 14.07
C THR A 58 -1.23 -9.70 15.01
N PRO A 59 -2.39 -9.30 15.59
CA PRO A 59 -2.48 -8.12 16.46
C PRO A 59 -1.60 -8.17 17.71
N ASP A 60 -1.29 -9.37 18.20
CA ASP A 60 -0.39 -9.64 19.32
C ASP A 60 1.08 -9.25 19.09
N GLY A 61 1.46 -8.89 17.86
CA GLY A 61 2.79 -8.36 17.54
C GLY A 61 3.89 -9.41 17.43
N TRP A 62 3.57 -10.71 17.42
CA TRP A 62 4.59 -11.77 17.54
C TRP A 62 5.52 -11.86 16.33
N GLY A 63 5.00 -11.59 15.12
CA GLY A 63 5.64 -11.88 13.84
C GLY A 63 6.19 -13.29 13.76
N TYR A 64 5.28 -14.22 14.06
CA TYR A 64 5.44 -15.64 13.93
C TYR A 64 4.64 -16.13 12.71
N SER A 65 5.24 -16.97 11.88
CA SER A 65 4.52 -17.68 10.81
C SER A 65 4.20 -19.11 11.28
N PRO A 66 2.96 -19.60 11.09
CA PRO A 66 2.61 -20.98 11.39
C PRO A 66 3.09 -21.97 10.33
N LEU A 67 3.55 -21.50 9.16
CA LEU A 67 4.07 -22.37 8.10
C LEU A 67 5.33 -23.11 8.56
N ASP A 68 5.37 -24.41 8.31
CA ASP A 68 6.44 -25.31 8.75
C ASP A 68 7.10 -26.11 7.61
N GLU A 69 6.78 -25.81 6.34
CA GLU A 69 7.41 -26.45 5.18
C GLU A 69 8.94 -26.28 5.21
N ILE A 70 9.42 -25.12 5.65
CA ILE A 70 10.84 -24.85 5.86
C ILE A 70 11.18 -25.06 7.33
N ASP A 71 12.08 -26.01 7.59
CA ASP A 71 12.46 -26.43 8.94
C ASP A 71 13.98 -26.59 9.10
N ARG A 72 14.41 -27.08 10.27
CA ARG A 72 15.83 -27.28 10.60
C ARG A 72 16.49 -28.35 9.70
N ASP A 73 15.71 -29.27 9.16
CA ASP A 73 16.20 -30.39 8.35
C ASP A 73 16.35 -30.01 6.88
N ASN A 74 15.71 -28.94 6.42
CA ASN A 74 15.72 -28.54 5.00
C ASN A 74 16.14 -27.10 4.70
N VAL A 75 16.26 -26.20 5.69
CA VAL A 75 16.61 -24.77 5.49
C VAL A 75 17.89 -24.55 4.64
N HIS A 76 18.83 -25.50 4.72
CA HIS A 76 20.07 -25.46 3.93
C HIS A 76 19.87 -25.64 2.42
N ARG A 77 18.66 -25.97 1.97
CA ARG A 77 18.29 -26.17 0.56
C ARG A 77 17.63 -24.95 -0.08
N ILE A 78 17.37 -23.90 0.71
CA ILE A 78 16.75 -22.66 0.19
C ILE A 78 17.61 -22.09 -0.92
N ARG A 79 16.95 -21.67 -2.00
CA ARG A 79 17.55 -20.94 -3.10
C ARG A 79 16.75 -19.69 -3.37
N MET A 80 17.42 -18.68 -3.91
CA MET A 80 16.77 -17.50 -4.45
C MET A 80 15.80 -17.89 -5.56
N VAL A 81 14.53 -17.52 -5.42
CA VAL A 81 13.48 -17.78 -6.43
C VAL A 81 13.44 -16.61 -7.42
N TRP A 82 13.37 -15.38 -6.91
CA TRP A 82 13.41 -14.15 -7.69
C TRP A 82 14.04 -13.01 -6.86
N THR A 83 14.38 -11.90 -7.53
CA THR A 83 14.82 -10.65 -6.90
C THR A 83 14.25 -9.45 -7.63
N ARG A 84 13.98 -8.38 -6.89
CA ARG A 84 13.49 -7.11 -7.45
C ARG A 84 14.28 -5.94 -6.87
N GLY A 85 14.57 -4.95 -7.71
CA GLY A 85 15.16 -3.68 -7.26
C GLY A 85 14.09 -2.81 -6.61
N LEU A 86 14.43 -2.18 -5.48
CA LEU A 86 13.58 -1.22 -4.79
C LEU A 86 13.99 0.22 -5.17
N ALA A 87 13.11 1.17 -4.88
CA ALA A 87 13.38 2.59 -4.99
C ALA A 87 14.63 2.99 -4.18
N GLU A 88 15.32 4.03 -4.64
CA GLU A 88 16.49 4.55 -3.95
C GLU A 88 16.11 5.08 -2.56
N GLY A 89 16.95 4.77 -1.56
CA GLY A 89 16.80 5.26 -0.20
C GLY A 89 16.94 4.17 0.85
N ARG A 90 16.61 4.52 2.09
CA ARG A 90 16.71 3.61 3.23
C ARG A 90 15.49 2.70 3.27
N GLN A 91 15.73 1.39 3.21
CA GLN A 91 14.67 0.39 3.18
C GLN A 91 14.49 -0.22 4.57
N GLU A 92 13.30 -0.04 5.14
CA GLU A 92 12.88 -0.64 6.41
C GLU A 92 11.52 -1.36 6.30
N GLY A 93 10.96 -1.40 5.09
CA GLY A 93 9.63 -1.92 4.81
C GLY A 93 9.52 -3.41 5.12
N THR A 94 8.40 -3.78 5.73
CA THR A 94 7.95 -5.17 5.84
C THR A 94 6.90 -5.40 4.75
N PRO A 95 7.07 -6.39 3.87
CA PRO A 95 6.05 -6.70 2.87
C PRO A 95 4.78 -7.21 3.56
N LEU A 96 3.63 -6.74 3.09
CA LEU A 96 2.32 -7.28 3.41
C LEU A 96 1.97 -8.33 2.34
N ALA A 97 1.56 -9.52 2.75
CA ALA A 97 1.23 -10.63 1.84
C ALA A 97 -0.25 -10.97 1.95
N TYR A 98 -0.97 -10.92 0.84
CA TYR A 98 -2.39 -11.30 0.79
C TYR A 98 -2.73 -11.94 -0.55
N ASP A 99 -3.29 -13.15 -0.51
CA ASP A 99 -3.77 -13.88 -1.69
C ASP A 99 -2.74 -13.97 -2.83
N GLY A 100 -1.50 -14.27 -2.46
CA GLY A 100 -0.37 -14.40 -3.40
C GLY A 100 0.24 -13.09 -3.89
N VAL A 101 -0.30 -11.93 -3.49
CA VAL A 101 0.25 -10.61 -3.80
C VAL A 101 1.10 -10.09 -2.64
N LEU A 102 2.30 -9.59 -2.95
CA LEU A 102 3.16 -8.88 -2.01
C LEU A 102 3.02 -7.37 -2.23
N TYR A 103 2.58 -6.66 -1.21
CA TYR A 103 2.55 -5.21 -1.17
C TYR A 103 3.77 -4.70 -0.38
N MET A 104 4.67 -4.00 -1.06
CA MET A 104 5.95 -3.59 -0.48
C MET A 104 6.01 -2.06 -0.31
N PRO A 105 5.97 -1.54 0.94
CA PRO A 105 6.35 -0.14 1.21
C PRO A 105 7.84 0.05 1.00
N GLN A 106 8.20 1.18 0.39
CA GLN A 106 9.59 1.53 0.10
C GLN A 106 9.86 2.99 0.50
N SER A 107 11.13 3.40 0.35
CA SER A 107 11.55 4.77 0.60
C SER A 107 10.85 5.79 -0.31
N ASN A 108 10.58 6.99 0.22
CA ASN A 108 9.99 8.15 -0.49
C ASN A 108 8.59 7.85 -1.07
N ASP A 109 7.69 7.29 -0.27
CA ASP A 109 6.28 7.01 -0.62
C ASP A 109 6.08 6.24 -1.93
N VAL A 110 6.93 5.24 -2.13
CA VAL A 110 6.75 4.23 -3.18
C VAL A 110 6.13 2.98 -2.56
N ILE A 111 5.08 2.48 -3.18
CA ILE A 111 4.44 1.21 -2.83
C ILE A 111 4.30 0.39 -4.12
N GLU A 112 4.73 -0.86 -4.10
CA GLU A 112 4.54 -1.78 -5.22
C GLU A 112 3.67 -2.96 -4.79
N ALA A 113 2.76 -3.39 -5.67
CA ALA A 113 2.19 -4.72 -5.63
C ALA A 113 2.94 -5.63 -6.60
N ILE A 114 3.31 -6.81 -6.10
CA ILE A 114 4.21 -7.74 -6.77
C ILE A 114 3.58 -9.13 -6.71
N ASP A 115 3.62 -9.88 -7.81
CA ASP A 115 3.27 -11.30 -7.78
C ASP A 115 4.26 -12.05 -6.88
N GLY A 116 3.78 -12.65 -5.79
CA GLY A 116 4.62 -13.29 -4.78
C GLY A 116 5.37 -14.53 -5.30
N ALA A 117 4.86 -15.18 -6.35
CA ALA A 117 5.47 -16.37 -6.93
C ALA A 117 6.55 -16.02 -7.96
N THR A 118 6.31 -15.00 -8.80
CA THR A 118 7.21 -14.67 -9.92
C THR A 118 8.12 -13.46 -9.66
N GLY A 119 7.72 -12.56 -8.77
CA GLY A 119 8.38 -11.26 -8.56
C GLY A 119 8.00 -10.19 -9.60
N ASP A 120 7.03 -10.48 -10.48
CA ASP A 120 6.56 -9.55 -11.50
C ASP A 120 5.79 -8.38 -10.89
N LEU A 121 5.97 -7.19 -11.46
CA LEU A 121 5.24 -6.00 -11.05
C LEU A 121 3.77 -6.14 -11.47
N ILE A 122 2.85 -5.93 -10.52
CA ILE A 122 1.43 -5.78 -10.81
C ILE A 122 1.13 -4.28 -11.00
N TRP A 123 1.44 -3.47 -9.99
CA TRP A 123 1.30 -2.01 -10.05
C TRP A 123 2.34 -1.33 -9.14
N GLN A 124 2.64 -0.06 -9.45
CA GLN A 124 3.47 0.81 -8.60
C GLN A 124 2.73 2.13 -8.36
N HIS A 125 2.61 2.49 -7.08
CA HIS A 125 2.26 3.84 -6.65
C HIS A 125 3.54 4.60 -6.29
N ARG A 126 3.65 5.84 -6.76
CA ARG A 126 4.69 6.79 -6.34
C ARG A 126 4.02 8.12 -6.07
N ARG A 127 4.05 8.58 -4.83
CA ARG A 127 3.52 9.89 -4.47
C ARG A 127 4.38 11.00 -5.07
N ASP A 128 3.75 12.02 -5.64
CA ASP A 128 4.42 13.24 -6.08
C ASP A 128 4.64 14.14 -4.86
N LEU A 129 5.85 14.11 -4.32
CA LEU A 129 6.20 14.82 -3.10
C LEU A 129 6.77 16.21 -3.41
N PRO A 130 6.37 17.27 -2.68
CA PRO A 130 6.98 18.58 -2.81
C PRO A 130 8.50 18.53 -2.59
N GLU A 131 9.26 19.24 -3.42
CA GLU A 131 10.73 19.25 -3.35
C GLU A 131 11.27 19.67 -1.98
N ASP A 132 10.54 20.56 -1.28
CA ASP A 132 10.92 21.09 0.03
C ASP A 132 10.45 20.25 1.22
N VAL A 133 9.67 19.18 1.03
CA VAL A 133 9.02 18.44 2.12
C VAL A 133 10.01 18.02 3.22
N TYR A 134 11.18 17.50 2.83
CA TYR A 134 12.18 16.98 3.76
C TYR A 134 12.96 18.06 4.51
N GLU A 135 12.87 19.33 4.11
CA GLU A 135 13.36 20.45 4.90
C GLU A 135 12.51 20.65 6.16
N TYR A 136 11.24 20.24 6.12
CA TYR A 136 10.28 20.37 7.21
C TYR A 136 10.14 19.08 8.01
N VAL A 137 9.84 17.97 7.34
CA VAL A 137 9.55 16.68 7.98
C VAL A 137 10.80 15.85 8.23
N GLY A 138 11.99 16.33 7.84
CA GLY A 138 13.29 15.73 8.07
C GLY A 138 13.54 14.39 7.35
N GLY A 139 14.81 14.05 7.10
CA GLY A 139 15.14 12.95 6.20
C GLY A 139 14.79 11.53 6.66
N ASN A 140 14.52 11.33 7.96
CA ASN A 140 14.03 10.03 8.46
C ASN A 140 12.61 9.71 8.00
N ALA A 141 11.82 10.71 7.57
CA ALA A 141 10.45 10.50 7.11
C ALA A 141 10.40 9.59 5.87
N ARG A 142 11.43 9.70 5.01
CA ARG A 142 11.64 8.88 3.81
C ARG A 142 11.50 7.38 4.04
N SER A 143 11.76 6.88 5.25
CA SER A 143 11.69 5.45 5.56
C SER A 143 10.26 5.04 5.86
N ASN A 144 9.78 3.95 5.26
CA ASN A 144 8.47 3.40 5.56
C ASN A 144 8.59 1.93 5.99
N ARG A 145 8.21 1.62 7.23
CA ARG A 145 8.31 0.25 7.80
C ARG A 145 7.12 -0.64 7.46
N ASN A 146 5.95 -0.06 7.22
CA ASN A 146 4.71 -0.83 7.19
C ASN A 146 3.59 -0.08 6.45
N ILE A 147 2.73 -0.87 5.82
CA ILE A 147 1.42 -0.46 5.29
C ILE A 147 0.37 -1.39 5.89
N SER A 148 -0.87 -0.93 5.92
CA SER A 148 -2.00 -1.74 6.34
C SER A 148 -2.85 -2.17 5.15
N ILE A 149 -3.66 -3.21 5.33
CA ILE A 149 -4.74 -3.57 4.41
C ILE A 149 -6.05 -3.66 5.18
N TYR A 150 -7.13 -3.09 4.64
CA TYR A 150 -8.48 -3.26 5.17
C TYR A 150 -9.52 -3.02 4.09
N ASP A 151 -10.59 -3.80 4.11
CA ASP A 151 -11.54 -3.88 3.01
C ASP A 151 -10.77 -4.10 1.70
N ARG A 152 -10.85 -3.18 0.72
CA ARG A 152 -10.08 -3.24 -0.52
C ARG A 152 -8.88 -2.30 -0.59
N PHE A 153 -8.50 -1.70 0.53
CA PHE A 153 -7.54 -0.60 0.53
C PHE A 153 -6.21 -1.00 1.16
N ILE A 154 -5.13 -0.70 0.44
CA ILE A 154 -3.80 -0.56 1.02
C ILE A 154 -3.71 0.83 1.64
N VAL A 155 -3.60 0.90 2.96
CA VAL A 155 -3.64 2.13 3.72
C VAL A 155 -2.25 2.51 4.21
N ASN A 156 -1.84 3.75 3.94
CA ASN A 156 -0.56 4.28 4.38
C ASN A 156 -0.65 5.78 4.69
N THR A 157 0.41 6.31 5.30
CA THR A 157 0.62 7.73 5.54
C THR A 157 1.79 8.23 4.69
N SER A 158 1.79 9.50 4.32
CA SER A 158 2.79 10.08 3.41
C SER A 158 3.69 11.13 4.07
N ASP A 159 4.82 11.39 3.39
CA ASP A 159 5.89 12.29 3.80
C ASP A 159 5.42 13.75 3.86
N ASP A 160 4.38 14.11 3.10
CA ASP A 160 3.71 15.41 3.12
C ASP A 160 2.48 15.46 4.05
N ASP A 161 2.41 14.55 5.02
CA ASP A 161 1.45 14.53 6.12
C ASP A 161 -0.01 14.22 5.72
N TYR A 162 -0.22 13.29 4.79
CA TYR A 162 -1.53 12.71 4.49
C TYR A 162 -1.65 11.30 5.07
N ILE A 163 -2.89 10.84 5.20
CA ILE A 163 -3.25 9.43 5.14
C ILE A 163 -3.97 9.16 3.82
N PHE A 164 -3.74 8.01 3.21
CA PHE A 164 -4.35 7.64 1.94
C PHE A 164 -4.63 6.15 1.86
N GLY A 165 -5.64 5.80 1.07
CA GLY A 165 -5.99 4.43 0.71
C GLY A 165 -5.82 4.23 -0.79
N LEU A 166 -5.01 3.25 -1.17
CA LEU A 166 -4.87 2.79 -2.54
C LEU A 166 -5.81 1.61 -2.77
N ASP A 167 -6.45 1.55 -3.93
CA ASP A 167 -7.12 0.33 -4.37
C ASP A 167 -6.08 -0.80 -4.49
N ALA A 168 -6.28 -1.90 -3.75
CA ALA A 168 -5.31 -2.99 -3.67
C ALA A 168 -5.06 -3.70 -5.03
N THR A 169 -5.93 -3.53 -6.02
CA THR A 169 -5.81 -4.16 -7.34
C THR A 169 -5.19 -3.25 -8.38
N THR A 170 -5.30 -1.91 -8.24
CA THR A 170 -4.83 -0.96 -9.25
C THR A 170 -3.69 -0.06 -8.76
N GLY A 171 -3.54 0.13 -7.45
CA GLY A 171 -2.57 1.08 -6.88
C GLY A 171 -3.00 2.55 -7.01
N GLU A 172 -4.21 2.82 -7.50
CA GLU A 172 -4.75 4.17 -7.61
C GLU A 172 -5.26 4.68 -6.25
N ILE A 173 -5.09 5.98 -5.98
CA ILE A 173 -5.64 6.60 -4.77
C ILE A 173 -7.17 6.56 -4.85
N ALA A 174 -7.79 5.85 -3.91
CA ALA A 174 -9.24 5.83 -3.73
C ALA A 174 -9.72 6.97 -2.84
N TRP A 175 -8.92 7.32 -1.83
CA TRP A 175 -9.16 8.44 -0.92
C TRP A 175 -7.85 8.92 -0.29
N GLU A 176 -7.80 10.19 0.10
CA GLU A 176 -6.74 10.75 0.94
C GLU A 176 -7.30 11.84 1.85
N THR A 177 -6.65 12.06 2.99
CA THR A 177 -7.01 13.11 3.96
C THR A 177 -5.74 13.74 4.52
N GLN A 178 -5.70 15.07 4.49
CA GLN A 178 -4.59 15.83 5.04
C GLN A 178 -4.65 15.79 6.57
N ILE A 179 -3.56 15.36 7.21
CA ILE A 179 -3.45 15.32 8.68
C ILE A 179 -2.88 16.64 9.20
N PHE A 180 -1.85 17.15 8.53
CA PHE A 180 -1.26 18.46 8.79
C PHE A 180 -0.82 19.14 7.50
N ASP A 181 -0.76 20.47 7.54
CA ASP A 181 0.09 21.22 6.61
C ASP A 181 1.53 21.10 7.12
N TYR A 182 2.37 20.34 6.42
CA TYR A 182 3.76 20.10 6.82
C TYR A 182 4.60 21.39 6.92
N LYS A 183 4.18 22.51 6.29
CA LYS A 183 4.87 23.80 6.41
C LYS A 183 4.54 24.52 7.71
N VAL A 184 3.37 24.24 8.28
CA VAL A 184 2.84 24.86 9.50
C VAL A 184 3.12 23.97 10.72
N ILE A 185 2.70 22.71 10.67
CA ILE A 185 2.83 21.72 11.74
C ILE A 185 3.55 20.48 11.18
N PRO A 186 4.87 20.56 10.92
CA PRO A 186 5.59 19.42 10.36
C PRO A 186 5.57 18.21 11.29
N ALA A 187 5.11 17.08 10.77
CA ALA A 187 5.23 15.79 11.41
C ALA A 187 5.71 14.75 10.39
N GLY A 188 6.69 13.93 10.77
CA GLY A 188 7.12 12.82 9.93
C GLY A 188 6.28 11.57 10.22
N HIS A 189 6.04 10.73 9.23
CA HIS A 189 5.73 9.32 9.46
C HIS A 189 6.99 8.48 9.26
N SER A 190 6.99 7.24 9.75
CA SER A 190 8.00 6.25 9.32
C SER A 190 7.55 4.80 9.47
N SER A 191 6.35 4.58 9.98
CA SER A 191 5.87 3.27 10.43
C SER A 191 4.52 2.87 9.83
N GLY A 192 3.90 3.76 9.07
CA GLY A 192 2.53 3.58 8.59
C GLY A 192 1.50 3.38 9.70
N PRO A 193 0.24 3.11 9.33
CA PRO A 193 -0.83 2.82 10.28
C PRO A 193 -0.89 1.33 10.62
N ILE A 194 -1.55 1.00 11.72
CA ILE A 194 -2.18 -0.31 11.96
C ILE A 194 -3.69 -0.19 11.77
N ILE A 195 -4.39 -1.32 11.61
CA ILE A 195 -5.84 -1.38 11.63
C ILE A 195 -6.33 -1.93 12.97
N ALA A 196 -7.24 -1.20 13.61
CA ALA A 196 -7.91 -1.60 14.84
C ALA A 196 -9.41 -1.29 14.74
N ASP A 197 -10.26 -2.33 14.68
CA ASP A 197 -11.71 -2.22 14.49
C ASP A 197 -12.10 -1.31 13.32
N GLY A 198 -11.50 -1.57 12.15
CA GLY A 198 -11.69 -0.77 10.94
C GLY A 198 -11.14 0.66 10.97
N ARG A 199 -10.29 0.99 11.97
CA ARG A 199 -9.63 2.31 12.07
C ARG A 199 -8.16 2.19 11.72
N ALA A 200 -7.70 3.03 10.81
CA ALA A 200 -6.28 3.22 10.53
C ALA A 200 -5.67 4.15 11.59
N VAL A 201 -4.96 3.57 12.56
CA VAL A 201 -4.31 4.28 13.67
C VAL A 201 -2.85 4.50 13.34
N SER A 202 -2.41 5.76 13.31
CA SER A 202 -1.01 6.12 13.05
C SER A 202 -0.48 7.13 14.06
N GLY A 203 0.77 6.95 14.44
CA GLY A 203 1.54 7.94 15.19
C GLY A 203 2.49 8.73 14.27
N ARG A 204 3.23 9.67 14.86
CA ARG A 204 4.13 10.58 14.13
C ARG A 204 5.44 10.82 14.85
N SER A 205 6.48 11.08 14.06
CA SER A 205 7.71 11.76 14.48
C SER A 205 7.44 13.27 14.49
N CYS A 206 7.02 13.80 15.62
CA CYS A 206 6.75 15.24 15.73
C CYS A 206 8.04 16.06 15.62
N ARG A 207 8.00 17.17 14.88
CA ARG A 207 9.18 18.03 14.61
C ARG A 207 9.18 19.24 15.54
N PRO A 208 10.36 19.77 15.94
CA PRO A 208 10.43 20.92 16.85
C PRO A 208 9.60 22.10 16.37
N ARG A 209 9.63 22.36 15.06
CA ARG A 209 8.90 23.47 14.42
C ARG A 209 7.38 23.33 14.55
N GLY A 210 6.85 22.11 14.61
CA GLY A 210 5.43 21.85 14.81
C GLY A 210 4.99 21.92 16.28
N GLY A 211 5.93 22.11 17.21
CA GLY A 211 5.62 22.22 18.63
C GLY A 211 4.91 20.97 19.20
N PRO A 212 4.22 21.10 20.33
CA PRO A 212 3.44 20.00 20.92
C PRO A 212 2.28 19.54 20.02
N GLU A 213 1.77 20.40 19.14
CA GLU A 213 0.64 20.09 18.25
C GLU A 213 0.97 19.02 17.21
N SER A 214 2.24 18.91 16.81
CA SER A 214 2.68 17.85 15.90
C SER A 214 2.80 16.47 16.57
N CYS A 215 2.78 16.41 17.91
CA CYS A 215 2.93 15.17 18.68
C CYS A 215 1.56 14.53 18.97
N VAL A 216 1.06 13.79 17.99
CA VAL A 216 -0.27 13.15 18.05
C VAL A 216 -0.27 11.69 17.62
N ILE A 217 -1.25 10.96 18.13
CA ILE A 217 -1.78 9.74 17.52
C ILE A 217 -3.11 10.11 16.87
N VAL A 218 -3.34 9.68 15.65
CA VAL A 218 -4.57 9.93 14.89
C VAL A 218 -5.18 8.61 14.44
N ALA A 219 -6.51 8.53 14.42
CA ALA A 219 -7.23 7.44 13.82
C ALA A 219 -8.18 7.95 12.75
N HIS A 220 -8.17 7.26 11.62
CA HIS A 220 -9.09 7.51 10.53
C HIS A 220 -9.93 6.27 10.26
N ASP A 221 -11.12 6.43 9.70
CA ASP A 221 -11.85 5.31 9.13
C ASP A 221 -11.05 4.74 7.96
N ALA A 222 -10.75 3.44 7.98
CA ALA A 222 -9.87 2.82 6.99
C ALA A 222 -10.51 2.65 5.60
N ARG A 223 -11.83 2.91 5.47
CA ARG A 223 -12.54 2.85 4.18
C ARG A 223 -12.71 4.23 3.55
N THR A 224 -12.78 5.30 4.35
CA THR A 224 -13.09 6.65 3.86
C THR A 224 -11.94 7.65 4.03
N GLY A 225 -11.02 7.39 4.96
CA GLY A 225 -9.98 8.34 5.36
C GLY A 225 -10.46 9.42 6.33
N GLU A 226 -11.72 9.42 6.78
CA GLU A 226 -12.25 10.42 7.72
C GLU A 226 -11.54 10.33 9.07
N GLU A 227 -11.03 11.45 9.60
CA GLU A 227 -10.45 11.50 10.95
C GLU A 227 -11.53 11.28 12.01
N LEU A 228 -11.41 10.21 12.77
CA LEU A 228 -12.37 9.82 13.82
C LEU A 228 -11.98 10.41 15.17
N TRP A 229 -10.68 10.42 15.47
CA TRP A 229 -10.14 11.01 16.68
C TRP A 229 -8.66 11.33 16.55
N ARG A 230 -8.22 12.22 17.44
CA ARG A 230 -6.83 12.63 17.61
C ARG A 230 -6.51 12.75 19.09
N ARG A 231 -5.33 12.25 19.46
CA ARG A 231 -4.82 12.27 20.83
C ARG A 231 -3.43 12.87 20.87
N ARG A 232 -3.27 13.95 21.64
CA ARG A 232 -1.95 14.52 21.95
C ARG A 232 -1.20 13.61 22.93
N THR A 233 0.10 13.52 22.74
CA THR A 233 1.02 12.83 23.66
C THR A 233 1.64 13.79 24.68
N VAL A 234 1.62 15.08 24.40
CA VAL A 234 2.00 16.15 25.34
C VAL A 234 0.74 16.65 26.04
N PRO A 235 0.69 16.66 27.39
CA PRO A 235 -0.44 17.24 28.12
C PRO A 235 -0.46 18.76 27.93
N ALA A 236 -1.65 19.31 27.70
CA ALA A 236 -1.84 20.76 27.68
C ALA A 236 -1.89 21.34 29.08
N PRO A 237 -1.72 22.67 29.22
CA PRO A 237 -1.85 23.35 30.51
C PRO A 237 -3.14 22.96 31.24
N GLY A 238 -3.01 22.45 32.46
CA GLY A 238 -4.12 22.00 33.31
C GLY A 238 -4.68 20.59 33.02
N GLU A 239 -4.15 19.86 32.03
CA GLU A 239 -4.47 18.44 31.83
C GLU A 239 -3.65 17.53 32.78
N PRO A 240 -4.12 16.31 33.11
CA PRO A 240 -3.34 15.37 33.89
C PRO A 240 -1.96 15.10 33.29
N GLY A 241 -0.91 15.28 34.09
CA GLY A 241 0.49 15.12 33.69
C GLY A 241 1.19 16.43 33.34
N ASP A 242 0.46 17.55 33.15
CA ASP A 242 1.04 18.88 32.93
C ASP A 242 1.99 19.29 34.06
N GLU A 243 1.64 18.96 35.31
CA GLU A 243 2.41 19.26 36.52
C GLU A 243 3.81 18.61 36.54
N THR A 244 4.05 17.62 35.67
CA THR A 244 5.31 16.90 35.58
C THR A 244 6.32 17.54 34.63
N TRP A 245 5.93 18.60 33.90
CA TRP A 245 6.78 19.31 32.93
C TRP A 245 7.61 20.45 33.55
N GLY A 246 7.47 20.71 34.85
CA GLY A 246 8.14 21.81 35.52
C GLY A 246 7.75 23.16 34.92
N ASP A 247 8.72 24.06 34.76
CA ASP A 247 8.50 25.41 34.23
C ASP A 247 8.62 25.50 32.68
N VAL A 248 8.67 24.36 31.97
CA VAL A 248 8.81 24.35 30.51
C VAL A 248 7.51 24.87 29.86
N PRO A 249 7.57 25.98 29.09
CA PRO A 249 6.41 26.52 28.39
C PRO A 249 5.81 25.48 27.43
N TYR A 250 4.48 25.46 27.28
CA TYR A 250 3.79 24.44 26.48
C TYR A 250 4.31 24.38 25.03
N GLU A 251 4.52 25.55 24.43
CA GLU A 251 5.04 25.71 23.07
C GLU A 251 6.47 25.16 22.86
N GLU A 252 7.24 24.99 23.94
CA GLU A 252 8.59 24.44 23.90
C GLU A 252 8.63 22.92 24.16
N ARG A 253 7.49 22.30 24.48
CA ARG A 253 7.37 20.85 24.70
C ARG A 253 7.33 20.13 23.36
N VAL A 254 8.47 19.59 22.94
CA VAL A 254 8.66 18.99 21.61
C VAL A 254 9.12 17.53 21.68
N HIS A 255 9.07 16.83 20.54
CA HIS A 255 9.66 15.48 20.33
C HIS A 255 9.03 14.30 21.09
N VAL A 256 7.84 14.44 21.69
CA VAL A 256 7.12 13.32 22.32
C VAL A 256 6.32 12.51 21.27
N GLY A 257 7.00 12.04 20.22
CA GLY A 257 6.37 11.34 19.09
C GLY A 257 6.09 9.85 19.34
N THR A 258 5.22 9.26 18.52
CA THR A 258 4.81 7.85 18.54
C THR A 258 5.16 7.21 17.20
N TRP A 259 6.46 7.16 16.90
CA TRP A 259 6.96 6.90 15.56
C TRP A 259 7.05 5.41 15.18
N MET A 260 6.72 4.47 16.07
CA MET A 260 6.71 3.02 15.83
C MET A 260 5.30 2.51 15.54
N PRO A 261 5.13 1.41 14.79
CA PRO A 261 3.81 0.79 14.64
C PRO A 261 3.32 0.28 16.00
N ALA A 262 2.04 0.45 16.26
CA ALA A 262 1.41 -0.01 17.50
C ALA A 262 1.05 -1.51 17.45
N SER A 263 0.63 -2.05 18.57
CA SER A 263 -0.09 -3.35 18.68
C SER A 263 -1.54 -3.08 19.04
N TYR A 264 -2.39 -4.09 18.90
CA TYR A 264 -3.81 -4.01 19.24
C TYR A 264 -4.27 -5.30 19.90
N ASP A 265 -5.03 -5.19 20.99
CA ASP A 265 -5.74 -6.30 21.62
C ASP A 265 -7.22 -6.25 21.23
N PRO A 266 -7.70 -7.17 20.36
CA PRO A 266 -9.10 -7.18 19.92
C PRO A 266 -10.11 -7.54 21.00
N GLU A 267 -9.71 -8.28 22.04
CA GLU A 267 -10.60 -8.66 23.14
C GLU A 267 -10.87 -7.46 24.06
N LEU A 268 -9.81 -6.72 24.37
CA LEU A 268 -9.88 -5.53 25.23
C LEU A 268 -10.24 -4.25 24.47
N ARG A 269 -10.04 -4.25 23.15
CA ARG A 269 -10.18 -3.10 22.25
C ARG A 269 -9.25 -1.94 22.62
N LEU A 270 -7.98 -2.28 22.87
CA LEU A 270 -6.92 -1.35 23.34
C LEU A 270 -5.60 -1.51 22.57
#